data_AF-A0A7W3PH92-F1
#
_entry.id   AF-A0A7W3PH92-F1
#
_cell.length_a   1.000
_cell.length_b   1.000
_cell.length_c   1.000
_cell.angle_alpha   90.00
_cell.angle_beta   90.00
_cell.angle_gamma   90.00
#
_symmetry.space_group_name_H-M   'P 1'
#
loop_
_entity.id
_entity.type
_entity.pdbx_description
1 polymer ?
#
loop_
_entity_poly.entity_id
_entity_poly.type
_entity_poly.pdbx_seq_one_letter_code
_entity_poly.pdbx_strand_id
1 'polypeptide(L)'
;MPSPVSPDAGVPEHQPDPRPHQFQPGQRSGQFQPGQFQPRTGQFPARPGADPLRPPPGRRPGGEPERGSEPGRGEPGAGGRGGGRGGGEPGSKPARKGRGRRDRIWSVVAFAVAAVVIAAVGIHFFGPDRTEEVVAAAWAVESCAGPEPSPTATDGSGTYRPLSCDDAEATVSILDIQDAVSVAQLHCPAGTDVVFQKDGQAGGNTQAVCARNLSDDHPGDPGKGGGQLVAGDCVDDQGSELACASDGARKVTALIVSGMQCPKGTADKLELGFDASRSFETICLGG
;
A
#
# COMPACT_ATOMS: atom_id res chain seq x y z
N MET A 1 -65.79 -27.95 43.09
CA MET A 1 -65.01 -26.84 43.67
C MET A 1 -64.73 -25.86 42.53
N PRO A 2 -65.34 -24.66 42.54
CA PRO A 2 -65.23 -23.72 41.44
C PRO A 2 -63.92 -22.92 41.51
N SER A 3 -63.32 -22.70 40.35
CA SER A 3 -62.12 -21.86 40.14
C SER A 3 -62.41 -20.39 40.37
N PRO A 4 -61.46 -19.59 40.91
CA PRO A 4 -61.58 -18.15 40.95
C PRO A 4 -61.25 -17.54 39.57
N VAL A 5 -62.11 -16.61 39.17
CA VAL A 5 -62.01 -15.75 37.98
C VAL A 5 -61.18 -14.52 38.37
N SER A 6 -60.09 -14.25 37.67
CA SER A 6 -59.35 -12.98 37.77
C SER A 6 -59.95 -11.94 36.82
N PRO A 7 -60.23 -10.71 37.29
CA PRO A 7 -60.60 -9.60 36.42
C PRO A 7 -59.40 -8.72 36.06
N ASP A 8 -59.62 -7.97 34.97
CA ASP A 8 -58.96 -6.73 34.57
C ASP A 8 -57.53 -6.78 33.99
N ALA A 9 -57.51 -6.92 32.66
CA ALA A 9 -56.45 -6.40 31.81
C ALA A 9 -56.55 -4.86 31.75
N GLY A 10 -55.68 -4.19 32.50
CA GLY A 10 -55.46 -2.75 32.38
C GLY A 10 -54.95 -2.38 30.99
N VAL A 11 -55.69 -1.50 30.32
CA VAL A 11 -55.33 -0.86 29.05
C VAL A 11 -54.12 0.05 29.28
N PRO A 12 -53.01 -0.06 28.52
CA PRO A 12 -51.93 0.91 28.63
C PRO A 12 -52.38 2.25 28.03
N GLU A 13 -52.32 3.30 28.86
CA GLU A 13 -52.45 4.70 28.47
C GLU A 13 -51.50 5.03 27.31
N HIS A 14 -52.05 5.64 26.26
CA HIS A 14 -51.31 6.30 25.20
C HIS A 14 -50.41 7.38 25.79
N GLN A 15 -49.09 7.18 25.70
CA GLN A 15 -48.14 8.29 25.84
C GLN A 15 -48.32 9.25 24.65
N PRO A 16 -48.46 10.57 24.90
CA PRO A 16 -48.52 11.54 23.81
C PRO A 16 -47.14 11.68 23.14
N ASP A 17 -47.17 11.76 21.81
CA ASP A 17 -46.04 12.00 20.92
C ASP A 17 -45.11 13.12 21.43
N PRO A 18 -43.78 12.91 21.40
CA PRO A 18 -42.83 13.99 21.58
C PRO A 18 -42.96 14.97 20.40
N ARG A 19 -43.29 16.22 20.73
CA ARG A 19 -43.39 17.35 19.81
C ARG A 19 -42.15 17.43 18.91
N PRO A 20 -42.30 17.73 17.61
CA PRO A 20 -41.16 18.09 16.78
C PRO A 20 -40.56 19.39 17.32
N HIS A 21 -39.30 19.32 17.75
CA HIS A 21 -38.53 20.48 18.14
C HIS A 21 -38.47 21.46 16.95
N GLN A 22 -39.09 22.62 17.14
CA GLN A 22 -38.87 23.78 16.30
C GLN A 22 -37.38 24.07 16.23
N PHE A 23 -36.81 23.93 15.03
CA PHE A 23 -35.51 24.46 14.67
C PHE A 23 -35.49 25.95 14.97
N GLN A 24 -34.68 26.38 15.95
CA GLN A 24 -34.30 27.78 16.11
C GLN A 24 -33.10 28.06 15.19
N PRO A 25 -33.23 28.84 14.11
CA PRO A 25 -32.09 29.32 13.36
C PRO A 25 -31.48 30.48 14.15
N GLY A 26 -30.42 30.24 14.90
CA GLY A 26 -29.76 31.32 15.63
C GLY A 26 -28.68 30.96 16.64
N GLN A 27 -28.45 29.68 16.95
CA GLN A 27 -27.33 29.31 17.83
C GLN A 27 -26.07 29.01 17.04
N ARG A 28 -25.30 30.09 16.88
CA ARG A 28 -23.83 30.16 16.96
C ARG A 28 -23.16 28.79 17.01
N SER A 29 -22.73 28.34 15.84
CA SER A 29 -21.78 27.24 15.62
C SER A 29 -20.63 27.34 16.62
N GLY A 30 -20.73 26.60 17.72
CA GLY A 30 -19.58 26.22 18.51
C GLY A 30 -18.69 25.42 17.58
N GLN A 31 -17.53 26.00 17.26
CA GLN A 31 -16.47 25.33 16.53
C GLN A 31 -16.19 24.00 17.22
N PHE A 32 -16.58 22.91 16.58
CA PHE A 32 -15.98 21.61 16.82
C PHE A 32 -14.49 21.78 16.48
N GLN A 33 -13.65 21.92 17.49
CA GLN A 33 -12.22 21.69 17.32
C GLN A 33 -12.05 20.17 17.26
N PRO A 34 -11.70 19.57 16.11
CA PRO A 34 -11.27 18.18 16.10
C PRO A 34 -10.09 18.07 17.07
N GLY A 35 -10.31 17.30 18.14
CA GLY A 35 -9.29 17.02 19.14
C GLY A 35 -8.06 16.45 18.45
N GLN A 36 -6.95 17.17 18.60
CA GLN A 36 -5.64 16.82 18.10
C GLN A 36 -5.11 15.60 18.87
N PHE A 37 -5.53 14.39 18.51
CA PHE A 37 -4.59 13.29 18.54
C PHE A 37 -3.79 13.36 17.25
N GLN A 38 -2.79 14.23 17.24
CA GLN A 38 -1.62 13.96 16.42
C GLN A 38 -1.04 12.69 17.02
N PRO A 39 -1.00 11.54 16.30
CA PRO A 39 0.06 10.59 16.62
C PRO A 39 1.32 11.45 16.66
N ARG A 40 2.06 11.43 17.76
CA ARG A 40 3.41 11.99 17.76
C ARG A 40 4.19 11.12 16.79
N THR A 41 4.03 11.37 15.50
CA THR A 41 4.99 10.99 14.48
C THR A 41 6.26 11.65 14.97
N GLY A 42 7.11 10.84 15.60
CA GLY A 42 8.41 11.27 16.06
C GLY A 42 9.03 12.08 14.94
N GLN A 43 9.55 13.23 15.31
CA GLN A 43 10.36 14.05 14.43
C GLN A 43 11.47 13.14 13.92
N PHE A 44 11.30 12.58 12.72
CA PHE A 44 12.20 11.55 12.20
C PHE A 44 13.59 12.18 12.15
N PRO A 45 14.61 11.62 12.83
CA PRO A 45 15.97 12.05 12.58
C PRO A 45 16.25 11.74 11.11
N ALA A 46 16.47 12.77 10.31
CA ALA A 46 16.97 12.61 8.95
C ALA A 46 18.19 11.67 9.02
N ARG A 47 18.20 10.63 8.18
CA ARG A 47 19.32 9.70 8.04
C ARG A 47 20.64 10.51 8.07
N PRO A 48 21.54 10.28 9.03
CA PRO A 48 22.86 10.90 9.00
C PRO A 48 23.62 10.32 7.79
N GLY A 49 23.72 11.05 6.68
CA GLY A 49 24.47 10.55 5.53
C GLY A 49 24.31 11.26 4.19
N ALA A 50 23.32 12.14 4.01
CA ALA A 50 23.21 12.92 2.77
C ALA A 50 23.85 14.30 2.95
N ASP A 51 25.18 14.38 2.88
CA ASP A 51 25.89 15.64 2.69
C ASP A 51 25.60 16.17 1.26
N PRO A 52 24.98 17.35 1.11
CA PRO A 52 24.97 18.03 -0.18
C PRO A 52 26.30 18.78 -0.34
N LEU A 53 26.92 18.64 -1.51
CA LEU A 53 28.07 19.40 -2.03
C LEU A 53 29.46 18.77 -1.82
N ARG A 54 29.81 17.83 -2.71
CA ARG A 54 31.15 17.85 -3.30
C ARG A 54 31.14 17.28 -4.73
N PRO A 55 31.39 18.10 -5.77
CA PRO A 55 31.63 17.56 -7.11
C PRO A 55 32.95 16.76 -7.09
N PRO A 56 32.99 15.57 -7.71
CA PRO A 56 34.21 14.76 -7.74
C PRO A 56 35.31 15.43 -8.58
N PRO A 57 36.58 15.38 -8.15
CA PRO A 57 37.69 15.83 -8.98
C PRO A 57 37.90 14.83 -10.14
N GLY A 58 38.28 15.39 -11.29
CA GLY A 58 38.16 14.78 -12.61
C GLY A 58 38.79 13.39 -12.78
N ARG A 59 38.10 12.56 -13.57
CA ARG A 59 38.65 11.36 -14.19
C ARG A 59 39.12 11.67 -15.61
N ARG A 60 40.39 11.32 -15.86
CA ARG A 60 41.04 11.32 -17.17
C ARG A 60 40.35 10.35 -18.14
N PRO A 61 40.42 10.60 -19.46
CA PRO A 61 39.97 9.68 -20.49
C PRO A 61 41.06 8.64 -20.79
N GLY A 62 40.71 7.35 -20.83
CA GLY A 62 41.59 6.30 -21.34
C GLY A 62 41.20 4.92 -20.82
N GLY A 63 40.73 4.05 -21.71
CA GLY A 63 40.45 2.65 -21.40
C GLY A 63 39.43 2.00 -22.32
N GLU A 64 39.93 1.48 -23.43
CA GLU A 64 39.37 0.55 -24.42
C GLU A 64 38.41 -0.53 -23.86
N PRO A 65 37.34 -0.93 -24.59
CA PRO A 65 36.54 -2.08 -24.19
C PRO A 65 37.15 -3.40 -24.69
N GLU A 66 37.58 -4.24 -23.75
CA GLU A 66 37.87 -5.65 -24.00
C GLU A 66 36.61 -6.40 -24.40
N ARG A 67 36.77 -7.16 -25.48
CA ARG A 67 35.78 -7.98 -26.15
C ARG A 67 36.06 -9.45 -25.80
N GLY A 68 35.29 -10.02 -24.87
CA GLY A 68 35.14 -11.47 -24.69
C GLY A 68 33.63 -11.79 -24.66
N SER A 69 33.02 -12.48 -25.62
CA SER A 69 33.21 -13.88 -26.06
C SER A 69 33.04 -14.86 -24.91
N GLU A 70 31.84 -15.45 -24.77
CA GLU A 70 31.61 -16.90 -24.92
C GLU A 70 30.14 -17.34 -24.68
N PRO A 71 29.76 -18.57 -25.09
CA PRO A 71 28.43 -18.89 -25.61
C PRO A 71 27.63 -19.89 -24.74
N GLY A 72 26.35 -20.11 -25.09
CA GLY A 72 25.78 -21.45 -24.95
C GLY A 72 24.28 -21.60 -24.62
N ARG A 73 23.58 -22.18 -25.60
CA ARG A 73 22.55 -23.25 -25.51
C ARG A 73 21.16 -22.95 -24.92
N GLY A 74 20.15 -23.19 -25.75
CA GLY A 74 18.76 -23.45 -25.34
C GLY A 74 17.83 -23.71 -26.53
N GLU A 75 17.61 -24.99 -26.85
CA GLU A 75 16.74 -25.56 -27.90
C GLU A 75 15.38 -24.87 -28.21
N PRO A 76 14.93 -24.92 -29.48
CA PRO A 76 13.55 -24.67 -29.86
C PRO A 76 12.69 -25.96 -29.78
N GLY A 77 11.59 -25.87 -29.02
CA GLY A 77 10.56 -26.90 -28.91
C GLY A 77 9.67 -26.99 -30.16
N ALA A 78 9.45 -28.24 -30.59
CA ALA A 78 8.67 -28.65 -31.73
C ALA A 78 7.19 -28.91 -31.40
N GLY A 79 6.33 -28.80 -32.42
CA GLY A 79 4.96 -29.36 -32.47
C GLY A 79 3.89 -28.28 -32.64
N GLY A 80 2.88 -28.38 -33.49
CA GLY A 80 2.39 -29.44 -34.38
C GLY A 80 1.58 -28.78 -35.52
N ARG A 81 1.61 -29.32 -36.74
CA ARG A 81 0.64 -30.29 -37.31
C ARG A 81 -0.83 -29.82 -37.33
N GLY A 82 -1.21 -29.27 -38.49
CA GLY A 82 -2.53 -29.35 -39.14
C GLY A 82 -2.33 -28.86 -40.58
N GLY A 83 -2.55 -29.59 -41.68
CA GLY A 83 -3.61 -30.55 -42.00
C GLY A 83 -4.87 -29.76 -42.35
N GLY A 84 -5.34 -29.58 -43.58
CA GLY A 84 -4.90 -30.02 -44.90
C GLY A 84 -5.90 -29.53 -45.98
N ARG A 85 -5.66 -29.99 -47.21
CA ARG A 85 -6.60 -30.14 -48.36
C ARG A 85 -7.25 -28.90 -49.01
N GLY A 86 -6.91 -28.73 -50.28
CA GLY A 86 -7.67 -28.05 -51.32
C GLY A 86 -6.70 -27.76 -52.47
N GLY A 87 -6.61 -28.57 -53.51
CA GLY A 87 -7.61 -28.70 -54.55
C GLY A 87 -6.92 -28.19 -55.83
N GLY A 88 -6.57 -29.12 -56.73
CA GLY A 88 -5.72 -28.83 -57.87
C GLY A 88 -6.44 -28.04 -58.97
N GLU A 89 -5.66 -27.24 -59.70
CA GLU A 89 -5.98 -26.81 -61.05
C GLU A 89 -4.73 -26.94 -61.93
N PRO A 90 -4.83 -27.54 -63.12
CA PRO A 90 -3.69 -27.73 -64.01
C PRO A 90 -3.57 -26.56 -64.97
N GLY A 91 -2.33 -26.16 -65.24
CA GLY A 91 -2.01 -25.52 -66.51
C GLY A 91 -1.46 -24.12 -66.38
N SER A 92 -0.13 -24.04 -66.39
CA SER A 92 0.59 -23.40 -67.49
C SER A 92 2.08 -23.50 -67.17
N LYS A 93 2.86 -24.07 -68.09
CA LYS A 93 4.32 -24.07 -68.00
C LYS A 93 4.79 -22.68 -68.45
N PRO A 94 5.35 -21.81 -67.59
CA PRO A 94 6.00 -20.62 -68.08
C PRO A 94 7.34 -21.01 -68.70
N ALA A 95 7.51 -20.63 -69.95
CA ALA A 95 8.75 -20.75 -70.69
C ALA A 95 9.89 -20.08 -69.89
N ARG A 96 10.94 -20.86 -69.57
CA ARG A 96 12.20 -20.35 -69.00
C ARG A 96 12.88 -19.44 -70.03
N LYS A 97 12.54 -18.16 -70.01
CA LYS A 97 13.28 -17.11 -70.70
C LYS A 97 14.51 -16.79 -69.85
N GLY A 98 15.70 -17.08 -70.39
CA GLY A 98 16.98 -16.92 -69.70
C GLY A 98 17.16 -15.52 -69.14
N ARG A 99 17.04 -15.38 -67.82
CA ARG A 99 17.41 -14.16 -67.10
C ARG A 99 18.93 -14.08 -67.02
N GLY A 100 19.49 -13.09 -67.71
CA GLY A 100 20.91 -12.78 -67.66
C GLY A 100 21.35 -12.42 -66.24
N ARG A 101 22.65 -12.60 -65.93
CA ARG A 101 23.26 -12.38 -64.60
C ARG A 101 22.90 -11.06 -63.91
N ARG A 102 22.46 -10.03 -64.66
CA ARG A 102 22.00 -8.75 -64.11
C ARG A 102 20.72 -8.85 -63.27
N ASP A 103 19.78 -9.74 -63.61
CA ASP A 103 18.52 -9.88 -62.85
C ASP A 103 18.73 -10.48 -61.47
N ARG A 104 19.81 -11.25 -61.29
CA ARG A 104 20.15 -11.85 -60.00
C ARG A 104 20.64 -10.81 -59.00
N ILE A 105 21.35 -9.78 -59.47
CA ILE A 105 21.87 -8.69 -58.63
C ILE A 105 20.70 -7.83 -58.14
N TRP A 106 19.78 -7.46 -59.03
CA TRP A 106 18.59 -6.68 -58.66
C TRP A 106 17.66 -7.43 -57.69
N SER A 107 17.57 -8.76 -57.82
CA SER A 107 16.78 -9.57 -56.87
C SER A 107 17.36 -9.60 -55.46
N VAL A 108 18.70 -9.59 -55.31
CA VAL A 108 19.34 -9.58 -53.99
C VAL A 108 19.18 -8.21 -53.32
N VAL A 109 19.33 -7.13 -54.10
CA VAL A 109 19.13 -5.75 -53.59
C VAL A 109 17.68 -5.55 -53.13
N ALA A 110 16.70 -6.01 -53.90
CA ALA A 110 15.29 -5.91 -53.53
C ALA A 110 14.99 -6.66 -52.21
N PHE A 111 15.58 -7.84 -52.01
CA PHE A 111 15.39 -8.64 -50.79
C PHE A 111 16.04 -7.98 -49.57
N ALA A 112 17.24 -7.41 -49.73
CA ALA A 112 17.93 -6.69 -48.66
C ALA A 112 17.16 -5.44 -48.21
N VAL A 113 16.64 -4.65 -49.17
CA VAL A 113 15.81 -3.48 -48.86
C VAL A 113 14.52 -3.90 -48.14
N ALA A 114 13.85 -4.95 -48.62
CA ALA A 114 12.65 -5.47 -47.96
C ALA A 114 12.93 -5.94 -46.52
N ALA A 115 14.03 -6.65 -46.29
CA ALA A 115 14.42 -7.12 -44.96
C ALA A 115 14.73 -5.94 -44.01
N VAL A 116 15.40 -4.88 -44.48
CA VAL A 116 15.66 -3.68 -43.68
C VAL A 116 14.36 -2.95 -43.34
N VAL A 117 13.43 -2.82 -44.30
CA VAL A 117 12.13 -2.18 -44.04
C VAL A 117 11.30 -3.00 -43.05
N ILE A 118 11.25 -4.32 -43.17
CA ILE A 118 10.54 -5.20 -42.22
C ILE A 118 11.18 -5.11 -40.83
N ALA A 119 12.51 -5.09 -40.73
CA ALA A 119 13.19 -4.91 -39.46
C ALA A 119 12.93 -3.52 -38.86
N ALA A 120 12.94 -2.46 -39.66
CA ALA A 120 12.66 -1.11 -39.20
C ALA A 120 11.21 -0.95 -38.72
N VAL A 121 10.23 -1.49 -39.45
CA VAL A 121 8.82 -1.51 -39.04
C VAL A 121 8.63 -2.40 -37.80
N GLY A 122 9.31 -3.54 -37.75
CA GLY A 122 9.30 -4.45 -36.60
C GLY A 122 9.88 -3.79 -35.34
N ILE A 123 10.97 -3.02 -35.46
CA ILE A 123 11.51 -2.23 -34.34
C ILE A 123 10.62 -1.03 -34.01
N HIS A 124 9.88 -0.48 -34.98
CA HIS A 124 8.96 0.62 -34.70
C HIS A 124 7.67 0.16 -34.01
N PHE A 125 7.19 -1.07 -34.27
CA PHE A 125 5.96 -1.63 -33.68
C PHE A 125 6.20 -2.60 -32.52
N PHE A 126 7.36 -3.27 -32.48
CA PHE A 126 7.75 -4.26 -31.47
C PHE A 126 9.18 -4.01 -30.97
N GLY A 127 9.71 -2.80 -31.17
CA GLY A 127 10.95 -2.40 -30.51
C GLY A 127 10.80 -2.68 -29.02
N PRO A 128 11.82 -3.25 -28.36
CA PRO A 128 11.77 -3.42 -26.92
C PRO A 128 11.52 -2.03 -26.35
N ASP A 129 10.35 -1.86 -25.76
CA ASP A 129 10.01 -0.72 -24.94
C ASP A 129 11.07 -0.66 -23.82
N ARG A 130 12.21 -0.03 -24.13
CA ARG A 130 13.19 0.46 -23.17
C ARG A 130 12.74 1.82 -22.66
N THR A 131 11.44 2.10 -22.68
CA THR A 131 10.88 2.63 -21.46
C THR A 131 11.18 1.58 -20.40
N GLU A 132 12.26 1.82 -19.66
CA GLU A 132 12.12 1.75 -18.20
C GLU A 132 10.85 2.57 -17.93
N GLU A 133 9.72 1.89 -18.04
CA GLU A 133 8.47 2.34 -17.50
C GLU A 133 8.87 2.45 -16.05
N VAL A 134 9.17 3.68 -15.64
CA VAL A 134 9.07 4.09 -14.26
C VAL A 134 7.61 3.81 -13.98
N VAL A 135 7.30 2.54 -13.69
CA VAL A 135 6.00 2.07 -13.28
C VAL A 135 5.80 2.92 -12.06
N ALA A 136 5.02 4.00 -12.22
CA ALA A 136 4.79 4.95 -11.16
C ALA A 136 4.40 4.09 -9.98
N ALA A 137 5.22 4.13 -8.92
CA ALA A 137 5.14 3.15 -7.86
C ALA A 137 3.67 3.06 -7.43
N ALA A 138 3.10 1.87 -7.55
CA ALA A 138 1.68 1.70 -7.28
C ALA A 138 1.52 1.43 -5.78
N TRP A 139 0.45 1.97 -5.19
CA TRP A 139 0.04 1.61 -3.84
C TRP A 139 -0.29 0.12 -3.80
N ALA A 140 0.57 -0.68 -3.16
CA ALA A 140 0.37 -2.11 -2.97
C ALA A 140 0.96 -2.58 -1.64
N VAL A 141 0.46 -3.71 -1.11
CA VAL A 141 1.13 -4.41 0.00
C VAL A 141 2.55 -4.81 -0.45
N GLU A 142 3.52 -4.71 0.45
CA GLU A 142 4.97 -4.85 0.21
C GLU A 142 5.61 -3.75 -0.67
N SER A 143 4.84 -2.75 -1.11
CA SER A 143 5.44 -1.58 -1.77
C SER A 143 5.98 -0.58 -0.75
N CYS A 144 6.83 0.35 -1.19
CA CYS A 144 7.39 1.37 -0.31
C CYS A 144 6.75 2.74 -0.56
N ALA A 145 6.81 3.58 0.47
CA ALA A 145 6.33 4.94 0.41
C ALA A 145 7.26 5.87 1.18
N GLY A 146 7.15 7.16 0.88
CA GLY A 146 7.89 8.21 1.57
C GLY A 146 7.08 9.51 1.66
N PRO A 147 7.42 10.38 2.60
CA PRO A 147 6.74 11.66 2.78
C PRO A 147 6.92 12.54 1.54
N GLU A 148 5.84 13.11 1.03
CA GLU A 148 5.85 14.07 -0.06
C GLU A 148 6.67 15.30 0.34
N PRO A 149 7.63 15.75 -0.50
CA PRO A 149 8.43 16.93 -0.23
C PRO A 149 7.57 18.18 -0.44
N SER A 150 6.66 18.45 0.48
CA SER A 150 5.87 19.68 0.49
C SER A 150 6.57 20.72 1.37
N PRO A 151 6.93 21.90 0.84
CA PRO A 151 7.55 22.98 1.63
C PRO A 151 6.57 23.61 2.65
N THR A 152 5.31 23.16 2.67
CA THR A 152 4.21 23.69 3.49
C THR A 152 3.63 22.68 4.48
N ALA A 153 4.20 21.47 4.60
CA ALA A 153 3.74 20.51 5.60
C ALA A 153 4.19 20.92 7.01
N THR A 154 3.42 21.77 7.70
CA THR A 154 3.73 22.24 9.06
C THR A 154 3.28 21.29 10.18
N ASP A 155 2.44 20.29 9.87
CA ASP A 155 1.61 19.66 10.91
C ASP A 155 1.83 18.14 11.06
N GLY A 156 2.91 17.56 10.51
CA GLY A 156 3.24 16.14 10.66
C GLY A 156 2.29 15.16 9.95
N SER A 157 1.14 15.62 9.45
CA SER A 157 0.24 14.88 8.56
C SER A 157 0.77 14.87 7.11
N GLY A 158 2.04 14.50 6.94
CA GLY A 158 2.65 14.44 5.62
C GLY A 158 1.85 13.52 4.71
N THR A 159 1.46 14.02 3.53
CA THR A 159 0.99 13.16 2.45
C THR A 159 2.13 12.22 2.09
N TYR A 160 1.86 10.92 2.04
CA TYR A 160 2.84 9.95 1.56
C TYR A 160 2.64 9.76 0.07
N ARG A 161 3.73 9.52 -0.66
CA ARG A 161 3.70 9.07 -2.06
C ARG A 161 4.30 7.68 -2.16
N PRO A 162 3.81 6.84 -3.09
CA PRO A 162 4.43 5.56 -3.34
C PRO A 162 5.79 5.78 -4.02
N LEU A 163 6.79 4.99 -3.65
CA LEU A 163 8.16 5.05 -4.13
C LEU A 163 8.71 3.64 -4.37
N SER A 164 9.78 3.53 -5.14
CA SER A 164 10.57 2.29 -5.17
C SER A 164 11.20 2.06 -3.79
N CYS A 165 11.30 0.81 -3.34
CA CYS A 165 11.96 0.49 -2.07
C CYS A 165 13.47 0.80 -2.06
N ASP A 166 14.10 0.87 -3.24
CA ASP A 166 15.50 1.28 -3.40
C ASP A 166 15.66 2.82 -3.43
N ASP A 167 14.56 3.56 -3.41
CA ASP A 167 14.60 5.03 -3.39
C ASP A 167 15.08 5.53 -2.02
N ALA A 168 16.01 6.49 -2.02
CA ALA A 168 16.56 7.05 -0.78
C ALA A 168 15.50 7.84 0.03
N GLU A 169 14.42 8.27 -0.62
CA GLU A 169 13.29 8.98 -0.01
C GLU A 169 12.21 8.01 0.51
N ALA A 170 12.30 6.71 0.22
CA ALA A 170 11.42 5.72 0.82
C ALA A 170 11.75 5.56 2.31
N THR A 171 10.75 5.78 3.16
CA THR A 171 10.90 5.70 4.62
C THR A 171 10.11 4.56 5.23
N VAL A 172 9.10 4.04 4.53
CA VAL A 172 8.21 2.99 5.02
C VAL A 172 7.91 1.93 3.96
N SER A 173 7.60 0.71 4.41
CA SER A 173 7.04 -0.41 3.66
C SER A 173 5.57 -0.61 4.03
N ILE A 174 4.71 -0.86 3.05
CA ILE A 174 3.27 -0.98 3.26
C ILE A 174 2.95 -2.42 3.66
N LEU A 175 2.39 -2.58 4.85
CA LEU A 175 1.96 -3.87 5.37
C LEU A 175 0.51 -4.19 4.98
N ASP A 176 -0.35 -3.17 4.94
CA ASP A 176 -1.76 -3.36 4.62
C ASP A 176 -2.42 -2.06 4.15
N ILE A 177 -3.49 -2.19 3.37
CA ILE A 177 -4.32 -1.07 2.90
C ILE A 177 -5.78 -1.45 3.14
N GLN A 178 -6.46 -0.67 3.98
CA GLN A 178 -7.85 -0.90 4.35
C GLN A 178 -8.72 0.28 3.93
N ASP A 179 -9.95 0.00 3.51
CA ASP A 179 -10.95 1.04 3.28
C ASP A 179 -11.31 1.67 4.63
N ALA A 180 -10.96 2.94 4.83
CA ALA A 180 -11.17 3.60 6.10
C ALA A 180 -12.60 4.12 6.18
N VAL A 181 -13.47 3.42 6.91
CA VAL A 181 -14.75 3.97 7.39
C VAL A 181 -14.53 4.88 8.60
N SER A 182 -13.51 4.59 9.43
CA SER A 182 -12.98 5.45 10.51
C SER A 182 -11.65 4.90 11.06
N VAL A 183 -10.81 5.73 11.66
CA VAL A 183 -9.56 5.30 12.34
C VAL A 183 -9.81 4.32 13.49
N ALA A 184 -10.97 4.41 14.16
CA ALA A 184 -11.34 3.52 15.26
C ALA A 184 -11.67 2.08 14.81
N GLN A 185 -11.87 1.83 13.51
CA GLN A 185 -12.10 0.47 13.01
C GLN A 185 -10.86 -0.11 12.34
N LEU A 186 -9.76 0.63 12.33
CA LEU A 186 -8.55 0.21 11.66
C LEU A 186 -7.82 -0.85 12.48
N HIS A 187 -7.67 -2.04 11.88
CA HIS A 187 -6.94 -3.16 12.48
C HIS A 187 -5.67 -3.39 11.69
N CYS A 188 -4.64 -2.57 11.93
CA CYS A 188 -3.36 -2.80 11.28
C CYS A 188 -2.71 -4.09 11.79
N PRO A 189 -1.94 -4.80 10.94
CA PRO A 189 -1.17 -5.95 11.37
C PRO A 189 -0.11 -5.55 12.42
N ALA A 190 0.29 -6.52 13.23
CA ALA A 190 1.35 -6.33 14.21
C ALA A 190 2.66 -5.86 13.54
N GLY A 191 3.40 -4.97 14.21
CA GLY A 191 4.63 -4.39 13.66
C GLY A 191 4.40 -3.21 12.72
N THR A 192 3.20 -2.64 12.73
CA THR A 192 2.90 -1.36 12.06
C THR A 192 3.48 -0.21 12.86
N ASP A 193 4.40 0.54 12.27
CA ASP A 193 5.05 1.68 12.90
C ASP A 193 4.28 2.99 12.67
N VAL A 194 3.61 3.12 11.52
CA VAL A 194 2.85 4.32 11.16
C VAL A 194 1.56 3.97 10.43
N VAL A 195 0.54 4.77 10.71
CA VAL A 195 -0.74 4.76 10.01
C VAL A 195 -0.96 6.11 9.38
N PHE A 196 -1.29 6.12 8.09
CA PHE A 196 -1.68 7.34 7.38
C PHE A 196 -2.85 7.09 6.44
N GLN A 197 -3.49 8.17 6.01
CA GLN A 197 -4.60 8.13 5.07
C GLN A 197 -4.11 8.46 3.67
N LYS A 198 -4.67 7.79 2.67
CA LYS A 198 -4.50 8.13 1.26
C LYS A 198 -5.86 8.26 0.59
N ASP A 199 -5.92 9.07 -0.46
CA ASP A 199 -7.12 9.16 -1.27
C ASP A 199 -7.42 7.82 -1.96
N GLY A 200 -8.69 7.44 -1.96
CA GLY A 200 -9.16 6.29 -2.71
C GLY A 200 -9.02 6.52 -4.21
N GLN A 201 -8.82 5.46 -4.99
CA GLN A 201 -8.82 5.59 -6.45
C GLN A 201 -10.20 6.07 -6.94
N ALA A 202 -10.20 6.91 -7.98
CA ALA A 202 -11.40 7.36 -8.71
C ALA A 202 -12.50 8.03 -7.87
N GLY A 203 -12.11 8.81 -6.84
CA GLY A 203 -13.07 9.51 -5.98
C GLY A 203 -13.76 8.60 -4.95
N GLY A 204 -13.19 7.42 -4.70
CA GLY A 204 -13.60 6.53 -3.62
C GLY A 204 -13.26 7.09 -2.23
N ASN A 205 -13.76 6.39 -1.19
CA ASN A 205 -13.50 6.73 0.21
C ASN A 205 -11.99 6.72 0.51
N THR A 206 -11.59 7.53 1.48
CA THR A 206 -10.22 7.53 2.00
C THR A 206 -9.83 6.12 2.46
N GLN A 207 -8.63 5.69 2.13
CA GLN A 207 -8.07 4.42 2.57
C GLN A 207 -7.02 4.67 3.64
N ALA A 208 -6.99 3.84 4.67
CA ALA A 208 -5.94 3.84 5.66
C ALA A 208 -4.85 2.86 5.23
N VAL A 209 -3.61 3.29 5.40
CA VAL A 209 -2.41 2.52 5.07
C VAL A 209 -1.67 2.23 6.36
N CYS A 210 -1.42 0.95 6.61
CA CYS A 210 -0.61 0.46 7.70
C CYS A 210 0.80 0.22 7.16
N ALA A 211 1.81 0.88 7.72
CA ALA A 211 3.16 0.79 7.21
C ALA A 211 4.20 0.59 8.32
N ARG A 212 5.31 -0.04 7.96
CA ARG A 212 6.48 -0.29 8.81
C ARG A 212 7.64 0.56 8.33
N ASN A 213 8.37 1.20 9.24
CA ASN A 213 9.57 1.96 8.90
C ASN A 213 10.59 1.07 8.19
N LEU A 214 11.33 1.65 7.25
CA LEU A 214 12.48 0.98 6.62
C LEU A 214 13.77 1.16 7.43
N SER A 215 13.78 2.09 8.39
CA SER A 215 14.83 2.18 9.39
C SER A 215 14.69 1.07 10.44
N ASP A 216 15.81 0.68 11.06
CA ASP A 216 15.82 -0.30 12.16
C ASP A 216 15.02 0.12 13.40
N ASP A 217 14.69 1.42 13.52
CA ASP A 217 13.85 1.93 14.60
C ASP A 217 12.36 1.72 14.30
N HIS A 218 11.78 0.75 15.01
CA HIS A 218 10.40 0.28 14.84
C HIS A 218 9.60 0.56 16.13
N PRO A 219 8.99 1.75 16.26
CA PRO A 219 8.16 2.07 17.43
C PRO A 219 6.92 1.19 17.54
N GLY A 220 6.45 0.58 16.45
CA GLY A 220 5.35 -0.37 16.41
C GLY A 220 5.73 -1.80 16.80
N ASP A 221 7.00 -2.07 17.15
CA ASP A 221 7.41 -3.35 17.71
C ASP A 221 7.00 -3.45 19.18
N PRO A 222 6.49 -4.63 19.61
CA PRO A 222 6.00 -4.83 20.98
C PRO A 222 6.96 -4.36 22.06
N GLY A 223 6.51 -3.38 22.84
CA GLY A 223 7.20 -2.82 24.01
C GLY A 223 8.22 -1.71 23.71
N LYS A 224 8.34 -1.27 22.45
CA LYS A 224 9.17 -0.11 22.07
C LYS A 224 8.47 1.22 22.31
N GLY A 225 7.15 1.26 22.17
CA GLY A 225 6.34 2.46 22.37
C GLY A 225 6.35 3.39 21.16
N GLY A 226 5.25 4.12 20.95
CA GLY A 226 5.12 5.15 19.91
C GLY A 226 4.42 4.70 18.64
N GLY A 227 3.82 3.51 18.64
CA GLY A 227 3.09 2.93 17.52
C GLY A 227 1.57 2.86 17.78
N GLN A 228 0.91 1.97 17.05
CA GLN A 228 -0.43 1.54 17.45
C GLN A 228 -0.29 0.56 18.61
N LEU A 229 -1.03 0.79 19.71
CA LEU A 229 -1.04 -0.14 20.82
C LEU A 229 -1.44 -1.55 20.36
N VAL A 230 -0.60 -2.54 20.65
CA VAL A 230 -0.79 -3.96 20.37
C VAL A 230 -0.49 -4.82 21.60
N ALA A 231 -0.83 -6.11 21.52
CA ALA A 231 -0.45 -7.05 22.57
C ALA A 231 1.09 -7.18 22.64
N GLY A 232 1.63 -7.08 23.84
CA GLY A 232 3.06 -7.08 24.12
C GLY A 232 3.63 -5.70 24.45
N ASP A 233 2.92 -4.62 24.11
CA ASP A 233 3.27 -3.25 24.52
C ASP A 233 3.11 -3.03 26.01
N CYS A 234 3.54 -1.87 26.48
CA CYS A 234 3.31 -1.44 27.83
C CYS A 234 2.56 -0.11 27.88
N VAL A 235 1.72 0.02 28.89
CA VAL A 235 0.96 1.23 29.17
C VAL A 235 1.15 1.70 30.59
N ASP A 236 0.87 2.99 30.83
CA ASP A 236 0.77 3.57 32.16
C ASP A 236 -0.55 3.19 32.87
N ASP A 237 -0.85 3.86 33.98
CA ASP A 237 -2.10 3.74 34.72
C ASP A 237 -3.32 4.28 33.96
N GLN A 238 -3.11 5.17 32.99
CA GLN A 238 -4.13 5.84 32.17
C GLN A 238 -4.36 5.17 30.80
N GLY A 239 -3.54 4.18 30.44
CA GLY A 239 -3.63 3.46 29.18
C GLY A 239 -2.85 4.12 28.04
N SER A 240 -1.99 5.09 28.35
CA SER A 240 -1.06 5.68 27.38
C SER A 240 0.08 4.71 27.13
N GLU A 241 0.41 4.49 25.85
CA GLU A 241 1.54 3.65 25.46
C GLU A 241 2.87 4.25 25.90
N LEU A 242 3.77 3.40 26.38
CA LEU A 242 5.14 3.75 26.77
C LEU A 242 6.09 2.59 26.51
N ALA A 243 7.39 2.88 26.49
CA ALA A 243 8.41 1.83 26.40
C ALA A 243 8.34 0.93 27.65
N CYS A 244 8.36 -0.39 27.46
CA CYS A 244 8.25 -1.36 28.57
C CYS A 244 9.39 -1.27 29.60
N ALA A 245 10.50 -0.61 29.25
CA ALA A 245 11.60 -0.35 30.18
C ALA A 245 11.32 0.80 31.17
N SER A 246 10.19 1.51 31.02
CA SER A 246 9.85 2.65 31.88
C SER A 246 9.30 2.18 33.23
N ASP A 247 9.52 2.96 34.28
CA ASP A 247 8.96 2.66 35.60
C ASP A 247 7.42 2.73 35.57
N GLY A 248 6.76 1.75 36.19
CA GLY A 248 5.29 1.67 36.24
C GLY A 248 4.64 1.11 34.96
N ALA A 249 5.43 0.67 33.99
CA ALA A 249 4.96 0.01 32.77
C ALA A 249 4.18 -1.27 33.08
N ARG A 250 2.96 -1.39 32.54
CA ARG A 250 2.13 -2.60 32.64
C ARG A 250 1.95 -3.21 31.27
N LYS A 251 2.31 -4.49 31.12
CA LYS A 251 2.33 -5.18 29.83
C LYS A 251 0.91 -5.49 29.34
N VAL A 252 0.61 -5.13 28.11
CA VAL A 252 -0.63 -5.47 27.42
C VAL A 252 -0.59 -6.93 26.95
N THR A 253 -1.63 -7.69 27.27
CA THR A 253 -1.80 -9.08 26.85
C THR A 253 -2.89 -9.25 25.80
N ALA A 254 -3.89 -8.36 25.82
CA ALA A 254 -4.95 -8.30 24.82
C ALA A 254 -5.60 -6.92 24.82
N LEU A 255 -6.14 -6.55 23.67
CA LEU A 255 -6.99 -5.38 23.47
C LEU A 255 -8.38 -5.87 23.11
N ILE A 256 -9.38 -5.38 23.83
CA ILE A 256 -10.74 -5.89 23.74
C ILE A 256 -11.67 -4.82 23.17
N VAL A 257 -12.37 -5.22 22.10
CA VAL A 257 -13.51 -4.51 21.55
C VAL A 257 -14.77 -5.08 22.18
N SER A 258 -15.70 -4.18 22.53
CA SER A 258 -17.00 -4.37 23.18
C SER A 258 -17.42 -5.82 23.49
N GLY A 259 -17.59 -6.12 24.79
CA GLY A 259 -18.26 -7.33 25.27
C GLY A 259 -17.42 -8.61 25.28
N MET A 260 -16.22 -8.63 24.70
CA MET A 260 -15.30 -9.77 24.89
C MET A 260 -14.68 -9.73 26.29
N GLN A 261 -14.25 -10.89 26.79
CA GLN A 261 -13.55 -10.99 28.06
C GLN A 261 -12.05 -11.14 27.83
N CYS A 262 -11.26 -10.55 28.73
CA CYS A 262 -9.81 -10.78 28.75
C CYS A 262 -9.47 -12.27 28.82
N PRO A 263 -8.39 -12.70 28.14
CA PRO A 263 -7.95 -14.09 28.17
C PRO A 263 -7.64 -14.56 29.60
N LYS A 264 -7.72 -15.88 29.82
CA LYS A 264 -7.34 -16.46 31.12
C LYS A 264 -5.86 -16.16 31.42
N GLY A 265 -5.57 -15.75 32.64
CA GLY A 265 -4.21 -15.40 33.07
C GLY A 265 -3.88 -13.91 33.00
N THR A 266 -4.81 -13.07 32.52
CA THR A 266 -4.74 -11.62 32.72
C THR A 266 -4.73 -11.28 34.21
N ALA A 267 -3.76 -10.46 34.64
CA ALA A 267 -3.58 -10.07 36.04
C ALA A 267 -4.48 -8.89 36.42
N ASP A 268 -4.67 -7.94 35.50
CA ASP A 268 -5.46 -6.72 35.73
C ASP A 268 -6.15 -6.26 34.43
N LYS A 269 -7.12 -5.35 34.55
CA LYS A 269 -7.85 -4.78 33.40
C LYS A 269 -7.92 -3.27 33.54
N LEU A 270 -7.70 -2.57 32.44
CA LEU A 270 -7.90 -1.13 32.36
C LEU A 270 -9.07 -0.83 31.42
N GLU A 271 -10.18 -0.39 31.99
CA GLU A 271 -11.36 0.04 31.24
C GLU A 271 -11.20 1.52 30.87
N LEU A 272 -11.07 1.79 29.57
CA LEU A 272 -10.90 3.15 29.05
C LEU A 272 -12.23 3.80 28.64
N GLY A 273 -13.30 3.01 28.59
CA GLY A 273 -14.59 3.40 28.03
C GLY A 273 -14.54 3.52 26.50
N PHE A 274 -15.71 3.79 25.92
CA PHE A 274 -15.84 4.04 24.49
C PHE A 274 -15.23 5.40 24.12
N ASP A 275 -14.33 5.41 23.15
CA ASP A 275 -13.77 6.61 22.56
C ASP A 275 -13.78 6.45 21.04
N ALA A 276 -14.37 7.42 20.33
CA ALA A 276 -14.48 7.38 18.87
C ALA A 276 -13.11 7.44 18.15
N SER A 277 -12.03 7.73 18.87
CA SER A 277 -10.66 7.72 18.36
C SER A 277 -9.91 6.41 18.63
N ARG A 278 -10.49 5.48 19.40
CA ARG A 278 -9.84 4.22 19.80
C ARG A 278 -10.64 3.02 19.33
N SER A 279 -9.94 1.96 18.94
CA SER A 279 -10.55 0.71 18.45
C SER A 279 -10.91 -0.29 19.55
N PHE A 280 -10.57 0.00 20.82
CA PHE A 280 -10.77 -0.89 21.96
C PHE A 280 -11.29 -0.12 23.18
N GLU A 281 -12.02 -0.82 24.04
CA GLU A 281 -12.62 -0.27 25.27
C GLU A 281 -11.90 -0.75 26.53
N THR A 282 -11.19 -1.88 26.44
CA THR A 282 -10.50 -2.48 27.59
C THR A 282 -9.13 -3.01 27.18
N ILE A 283 -8.13 -2.70 28.01
CA ILE A 283 -6.78 -3.24 27.92
C ILE A 283 -6.63 -4.33 28.99
N CYS A 284 -6.27 -5.53 28.56
CA CYS A 284 -5.98 -6.65 29.46
C CYS A 284 -4.49 -6.65 29.80
N LEU A 285 -4.15 -6.59 31.08
CA LEU A 285 -2.78 -6.42 31.56
C LEU A 285 -2.20 -7.74 32.10
N GLY A 286 -0.97 -8.03 31.71
CA GLY A 286 -0.16 -9.13 32.25
C GLY A 286 0.61 -8.69 33.49
N GLY A 287 0.92 -9.65 34.35
CA GLY A 287 1.80 -9.49 35.52
C GLY A 287 3.25 -9.80 35.21
#